data_AF-A0A957YV98-F1
#
_entry.id   AF-A0A957YV98-F1
#
_cell.length_a   1.000
_cell.length_b   1.000
_cell.length_c   1.000
_cell.angle_alpha   90.00
_cell.angle_beta   90.00
_cell.angle_gamma   90.00
#
_symmetry.space_group_name_H-M   'P 1'
#
loop_
_entity.id
_entity.type
_entity.pdbx_description
1 polymer ?
#
loop_
_entity_poly.entity_id
_entity_poly.type
_entity_poly.pdbx_seq_one_letter_code
_entity_poly.pdbx_strand_id
1 'polypeptide(L)' 'MIWVGHQEVAGLSPSDTGPTVQWAMIGNIHDALIMIDANYELQPYLAESWEVADDGMQYTFHLRQGVKFHDGSPFTA' A
#
# COMPACT_ATOMS: atom_id res chain seq x y z
N MET A 1 11.39 5.66 33.93
CA MET A 1 11.41 4.31 33.33
C MET A 1 10.31 4.28 32.30
N ILE A 2 10.65 4.29 31.01
CA ILE A 2 9.66 4.31 29.93
C ILE A 2 9.53 2.86 29.47
N TRP A 3 8.41 2.23 29.79
CA TRP A 3 8.02 0.95 29.19
C TRP A 3 7.50 1.24 27.78
N VAL A 4 8.40 1.38 26.80
CA VAL A 4 8.00 1.14 25.41
C VAL A 4 8.08 -0.37 25.26
N GLY A 5 6.95 -1.04 25.48
CA GLY A 5 6.86 -2.50 25.32
C GLY A 5 7.41 -2.88 23.96
N HIS A 6 8.34 -3.84 23.95
CA HIS A 6 8.81 -4.47 22.72
C HIS A 6 7.59 -4.99 21.98
N GLN A 7 7.21 -4.30 20.89
CA GLN A 7 6.10 -4.71 20.04
C GLN A 7 6.69 -5.70 19.05
N GLU A 8 6.45 -6.99 19.27
CA GLU A 8 6.83 -8.01 18.30
C GLU A 8 6.03 -7.82 17.01
N VAL A 9 6.67 -8.20 15.91
CA VAL A 9 6.06 -8.19 14.59
C VAL A 9 5.19 -9.43 14.50
N ALA A 10 3.87 -9.25 14.56
CA ALA A 10 2.93 -10.36 14.48
C ALA A 10 2.95 -11.05 13.09
N GLY A 11 3.33 -10.31 12.04
CA GLY A 11 3.46 -10.82 10.68
C GLY A 11 3.90 -9.74 9.70
N LEU A 12 4.05 -10.11 8.42
CA LEU A 12 4.37 -9.19 7.33
C LEU A 12 3.29 -9.22 6.23
N SER A 13 2.13 -9.80 6.54
CA SER A 13 1.00 -9.74 5.62
C SER A 13 0.44 -8.32 5.62
N PRO A 14 0.11 -7.75 4.44
CA PRO A 14 -0.52 -6.44 4.37
C PRO A 14 -1.92 -6.40 5.02
N SER A 15 -2.53 -7.57 5.27
CA SER A 15 -3.81 -7.68 5.99
C SER A 15 -3.69 -7.67 7.51
N ASP A 16 -2.48 -7.74 8.06
CA ASP A 16 -2.28 -7.85 9.51
C ASP A 16 -2.51 -6.50 10.19
N THR A 17 -3.36 -6.48 11.22
CA THR A 17 -3.78 -5.27 11.96
C THR A 17 -2.88 -4.96 13.16
N GLY A 18 -1.61 -5.34 13.11
CA GLY A 18 -0.69 -5.16 14.23
C GLY A 18 -0.16 -3.72 14.40
N PRO A 19 0.80 -3.52 15.32
CA PRO A 19 1.20 -2.19 15.79
C PRO A 19 1.85 -1.33 14.69
N THR A 20 1.84 0.00 14.83
CA THR A 20 2.30 0.96 13.80
C THR A 20 3.71 0.70 13.23
N VAL A 21 4.61 0.10 14.01
CA VAL A 21 5.94 -0.33 13.55
C VAL A 21 5.88 -1.39 12.45
N GLN A 22 4.81 -2.19 12.41
CA GLN A 22 4.55 -3.17 11.37
C GLN A 22 4.25 -2.53 10.02
N TRP A 23 3.50 -1.42 10.02
CA TRP A 23 3.21 -0.63 8.82
C TRP A 23 4.48 -0.12 8.13
N ALA A 24 5.49 0.26 8.90
CA ALA A 24 6.77 0.70 8.35
C ALA A 24 7.48 -0.43 7.58
N MET A 25 7.42 -1.68 8.05
CA MET A 25 8.04 -2.80 7.33
C MET A 25 7.18 -3.26 6.15
N ILE A 26 5.85 -3.28 6.28
CA ILE A 26 4.94 -3.62 5.19
C ILE A 26 5.16 -2.67 4.01
N GLY A 27 5.26 -1.36 4.24
CA GLY A 27 5.52 -0.37 3.19
C GLY A 27 6.93 -0.43 2.56
N ASN A 28 7.86 -1.21 3.13
CA ASN A 28 9.16 -1.49 2.49
C ASN A 28 9.12 -2.73 1.59
N ILE A 29 8.12 -3.60 1.75
CA ILE A 29 8.04 -4.91 1.08
C ILE A 29 6.89 -4.94 0.05
N HIS A 30 5.82 -4.21 0.34
CA HIS A 30 4.59 -4.13 -0.44
C HIS A 30 4.32 -2.70 -0.87
N ASP A 31 3.77 -2.56 -2.07
CA ASP A 31 3.41 -1.28 -2.67
C ASP A 31 1.88 -1.18 -2.80
N ALA A 32 1.32 0.01 -2.54
CA ALA A 32 -0.11 0.29 -2.69
C ALA A 32 -0.47 0.75 -4.12
N LEU A 33 -1.77 0.77 -4.45
CA LEU A 33 -2.22 1.35 -5.74
C LEU A 33 -1.98 2.87 -5.79
N ILE A 34 -2.25 3.56 -4.69
CA ILE A 34 -2.06 5.00 -4.51
C ILE A 34 -1.45 5.25 -3.12
N MET A 35 -0.78 6.38 -2.96
CA MET A 35 -0.21 6.81 -1.68
C MET A 35 -0.60 8.24 -1.35
N ILE A 36 -0.40 8.65 -0.11
CA ILE A 36 -0.60 10.03 0.35
C ILE A 36 0.79 10.67 0.52
N ASP A 37 1.00 11.84 -0.06
CA ASP A 37 2.27 12.56 0.08
C ASP A 37 2.33 13.44 1.35
N ALA A 38 3.41 14.19 1.50
CA ALA A 38 3.63 15.09 2.63
C ALA A 38 2.62 16.25 2.72
N ASN A 39 1.90 16.55 1.64
CA ASN A 39 0.86 17.57 1.58
C ASN A 39 -0.55 17.00 1.79
N TYR A 40 -0.65 15.70 2.12
CA TYR A 40 -1.91 14.97 2.24
C TYR A 40 -2.68 14.81 0.91
N GLU A 41 -1.97 14.86 -0.21
CA GLU A 41 -2.57 14.66 -1.53
C GLU A 41 -2.39 13.21 -2.00
N LEU A 42 -3.42 12.68 -2.68
CA LEU A 42 -3.35 11.36 -3.28
C LEU A 42 -2.42 11.37 -4.50
N GLN A 43 -1.44 10.47 -4.50
CA GLN A 43 -0.46 10.34 -5.56
C GLN A 43 -0.53 8.95 -6.21
N PRO A 44 -0.30 8.87 -7.54
CA PRO A 44 -0.15 7.59 -8.24
C PRO A 44 0.99 6.75 -7.67
N TYR A 45 0.77 5.44 -7.54
CA TYR A 45 1.82 4.49 -7.20
C TYR A 45 1.74 3.27 -8.11
N LEU A 46 1.30 2.07 -7.69
CA LEU A 46 1.14 0.95 -8.63
C LEU A 46 0.04 1.19 -9.68
N ALA A 47 -0.95 2.03 -9.37
CA ALA A 47 -1.83 2.62 -10.36
C ALA A 47 -1.22 3.94 -10.88
N GLU A 48 -1.16 4.12 -12.19
CA GLU A 48 -0.68 5.36 -12.82
C GLU A 48 -1.74 6.47 -12.81
N SER A 49 -3.01 6.10 -12.77
CA SER A 49 -4.15 6.99 -12.67
C SER A 49 -5.39 6.24 -12.18
N TRP A 50 -6.42 6.97 -11.80
CA TRP A 50 -7.74 6.42 -11.50
C TRP A 50 -8.85 7.39 -11.90
N GLU A 51 -10.01 6.81 -12.16
CA GLU A 51 -11.25 7.53 -12.46
C GLU A 51 -12.28 7.22 -11.39
N VAL A 52 -13.08 8.22 -11.02
CA VAL A 52 -14.17 8.09 -10.05
C VAL A 52 -15.46 8.40 -10.79
N ALA A 53 -16.43 7.48 -10.73
CA ALA A 53 -17.75 7.70 -11.32
C ALA A 53 -18.48 8.86 -10.62
N ASP A 54 -19.45 9.47 -11.32
CA ASP A 54 -20.20 10.63 -10.82
C ASP A 54 -20.93 10.36 -9.49
N ASP A 55 -21.30 9.10 -9.23
CA ASP A 55 -21.96 8.67 -7.99
C ASP A 55 -20.97 8.39 -6.84
N GLY A 56 -19.66 8.40 -7.12
CA GLY A 56 -18.60 8.12 -6.16
C GLY A 56 -18.51 6.66 -5.71
N MET A 57 -19.25 5.74 -6.33
CA MET A 57 -19.37 4.34 -5.91
C MET A 57 -18.53 3.39 -6.76
N GLN A 58 -18.04 3.86 -7.92
CA GLN A 58 -17.16 3.09 -8.79
C GLN A 58 -15.83 3.82 -9.01
N TYR A 59 -14.76 3.05 -8.87
CA TYR A 59 -13.38 3.49 -9.08
C TYR A 59 -12.74 2.58 -10.12
N THR A 60 -12.15 3.17 -11.16
CA THR A 60 -11.39 2.45 -12.19
C THR A 60 -9.93 2.82 -12.07
N PHE A 61 -9.06 1.85 -11.80
CA PHE A 61 -7.63 2.05 -11.68
C PHE A 61 -6.91 1.59 -12.95
N HIS A 62 -6.02 2.43 -13.46
CA HIS A 62 -5.13 2.09 -14.56
C HIS A 62 -3.78 1.66 -13.99
N LEU A 63 -3.42 0.38 -14.17
CA LEU A 63 -2.23 -0.20 -13.54
C LEU A 63 -0.98 0.04 -14.38
N ARG A 64 0.16 0.29 -13.71
CA ARG A 64 1.47 0.37 -14.37
C ARG A 64 1.81 -0.94 -15.06
N GLN A 65 2.27 -0.84 -16.30
CA GLN A 65 2.65 -1.99 -17.10
C GLN A 65 4.09 -2.44 -16.81
N GLY A 66 4.33 -3.74 -16.88
CA GLY A 66 5.66 -4.34 -16.72
C GLY A 66 6.17 -4.45 -15.28
N VAL A 67 5.34 -4.08 -14.29
CA VAL A 67 5.63 -4.34 -12.87
C VAL A 67 5.57 -5.84 -12.60
N LYS A 68 6.45 -6.31 -11.71
CA LYS A 68 6.54 -7.72 -11.30
C LYS A 68 6.58 -7.83 -9.79
N PHE A 69 6.05 -8.92 -9.28
CA PHE A 69 6.27 -9.33 -7.90
C PHE A 69 7.71 -9.82 -7.72
N HIS A 70 8.12 -9.96 -6.45
CA HIS A 70 9.47 -10.40 -6.07
C HIS A 70 9.83 -11.81 -6.59
N ASP A 71 8.84 -12.65 -6.89
CA ASP A 71 9.01 -13.98 -7.49
C ASP A 71 9.11 -13.96 -9.03
N GLY A 72 8.99 -12.78 -9.64
CA GLY A 72 9.05 -12.56 -11.08
C GLY A 72 7.71 -12.69 -11.81
N SER A 73 6.62 -13.05 -11.13
CA SER A 73 5.28 -13.06 -11.72
C SER A 73 4.82 -11.64 -12.07
N PRO A 74 4.03 -11.45 -13.15
CA PRO A 74 3.58 -10.12 -13.54
C PRO A 74 2.53 -9.58 -12.55
N PHE A 75 2.59 -8.27 -12.30
CA PHE A 75 1.53 -7.56 -11.59
C PHE A 75 0.35 -7.32 -12.55
N THR A 76 -0.82 -7.85 -12.20
CA THR A 76 -2.05 -7.76 -13.00
C THR A 76 -3.25 -7.47 -12.08
N ALA A 77 -4.36 -7.02 -12.67
CA ALA A 77 -5.64 -6.79 -11.98
C ALA A 77 -6.32 -8.09 -11.53
#